data_AF-A0A436W216-F1
#
_entry.id   AF-A0A436W216-F1
#
_cell.length_a   1.000
_cell.length_b   1.000
_cell.length_c   1.000
_cell.angle_alpha   90.00
_cell.angle_beta   90.00
_cell.angle_gamma   90.00
#
_symmetry.space_group_name_H-M   'P 1'
#
loop_
_entity.id
_entity.type
_entity.pdbx_description
1 polymer ?
#
loop_
_entity_poly.entity_id
_entity_poly.type
_entity_poly.pdbx_seq_one_letter_code
_entity_poly.pdbx_strand_id
1 'polypeptide(L)' 'MDDVIIIGGSFAGLAAALQLGRARRKVTVLDTGLPRNRFAGHSHGMLGHDHKPPLDILAEARRQLARYPA' A
#
# COMPACT_ATOMS: atom_id res chain seq x y z
N MET A 1 -22.10 2.50 -2.64
CA MET A 1 -21.87 1.67 -1.43
C MET A 1 -20.58 0.93 -1.69
N ASP A 2 -19.54 1.25 -0.92
CA ASP A 2 -18.23 0.60 -1.06
C ASP A 2 -18.28 -0.79 -0.43
N ASP A 3 -17.68 -1.77 -1.08
CA ASP A 3 -17.67 -3.15 -0.60
C ASP A 3 -16.75 -3.32 0.62
N VAL A 4 -15.66 -2.56 0.68
CA VAL A 4 -14.64 -2.64 1.73
C VAL A 4 -14.00 -1.26 1.98
N ILE A 5 -13.84 -0.89 3.25
CA ILE A 5 -13.05 0.27 3.67
C ILE A 5 -11.81 -0.23 4.43
N ILE A 6 -10.63 0.23 4.03
CA ILE A 6 -9.36 -0.05 4.69
C ILE A 6 -8.86 1.22 5.38
N ILE A 7 -8.59 1.13 6.68
CA ILE A 7 -8.02 2.23 7.47
C ILE A 7 -6.52 1.98 7.65
N GLY A 8 -5.71 2.80 6.97
CA GLY A 8 -4.25 2.75 6.95
C GLY A 8 -3.70 2.37 5.57
N GLY A 9 -3.09 3.33 4.86
CA GLY A 9 -2.55 3.15 3.52
C GLY A 9 -1.04 2.85 3.47
N SER A 10 -0.53 2.12 4.46
CA SER A 10 0.86 1.63 4.48
C SER A 10 0.94 0.19 3.97
N PHE A 11 2.08 -0.49 4.18
CA PHE A 11 2.38 -1.81 3.61
C PHE A 11 1.23 -2.83 3.75
N ALA A 12 0.67 -2.98 4.95
CA ALA A 12 -0.41 -3.94 5.20
C ALA A 12 -1.70 -3.59 4.45
N GLY A 13 -2.16 -2.33 4.55
CA GLY A 13 -3.41 -1.91 3.91
C GLY A 13 -3.33 -1.92 2.39
N LEU A 14 -2.20 -1.48 1.80
CA LEU A 14 -2.01 -1.54 0.35
C LEU A 14 -1.89 -2.98 -0.15
N ALA A 15 -1.26 -3.89 0.60
CA ALA A 15 -1.22 -5.31 0.25
C ALA A 15 -2.63 -5.93 0.25
N ALA A 16 -3.46 -5.60 1.24
CA ALA A 16 -4.86 -6.05 1.30
C ALA A 16 -5.70 -5.46 0.15
N ALA A 17 -5.57 -4.15 -0.10
CA ALA A 17 -6.23 -3.47 -1.21
C ALA A 17 -5.88 -4.12 -2.55
N LEU A 18 -4.61 -4.53 -2.74
CA LEU A 18 -4.15 -5.17 -3.96
C LEU A 18 -4.87 -6.49 -4.22
N GLN A 19 -5.05 -7.32 -3.19
CA GLN A 19 -5.78 -8.58 -3.33
C GLN A 19 -7.26 -8.33 -3.67
N LEU A 20 -7.90 -7.39 -2.98
CA LEU A 20 -9.31 -7.05 -3.18
C LEU A 20 -9.57 -6.39 -4.55
N GLY A 21 -8.69 -5.51 -5.00
CA GLY A 21 -8.77 -4.89 -6.34
C GLY A 21 -8.63 -5.94 -7.46
N ARG A 22 -7.74 -6.93 -7.28
CA ARG A 22 -7.64 -8.08 -8.18
C ARG A 22 -8.92 -8.93 -8.18
N ALA A 23 -9.62 -9.00 -7.05
CA ALA A 23 -10.91 -9.65 -6.91
C ALA A 23 -12.09 -8.77 -7.38
N ARG A 24 -11.84 -7.62 -8.01
CA ARG A 24 -12.85 -6.68 -8.53
C ARG A 24 -13.82 -6.17 -7.46
N ARG A 25 -13.36 -6.03 -6.21
CA ARG A 25 -14.13 -5.41 -5.13
C ARG A 25 -13.89 -3.90 -5.14
N LYS A 26 -14.92 -3.12 -4.79
CA LYS A 26 -14.77 -1.67 -4.58
C LYS A 26 -14.12 -1.42 -3.23
N VAL A 27 -12.91 -0.84 -3.24
CA VAL A 27 -12.10 -0.61 -2.04
C VAL A 27 -11.78 0.86 -1.88
N THR A 28 -12.11 1.41 -0.72
CA THR A 28 -11.71 2.76 -0.31
C THR A 28 -10.61 2.65 0.75
N VAL A 29 -9.44 3.23 0.50
CA VAL A 29 -8.31 3.26 1.44
C VAL A 29 -8.19 4.65 2.04
N LEU A 30 -8.26 4.75 3.36
CA LEU A 30 -8.06 5.99 4.11
C LEU A 30 -6.65 5.99 4.72
N ASP A 31 -5.86 7.01 4.45
CA ASP A 31 -4.46 7.08 4.87
C ASP A 31 -4.09 8.48 5.39
N THR A 32 -3.35 8.53 6.50
CA THR A 32 -2.84 9.79 7.07
C THR A 32 -1.44 10.14 6.57
N GLY A 33 -0.79 9.25 5.82
CA GLY A 33 0.55 9.49 5.26
C GLY A 33 1.68 9.46 6.29
N LEU A 34 1.43 8.93 7.50
CA LEU A 34 2.41 8.88 8.60
C LEU A 34 2.85 7.43 8.90
N PRO A 35 3.56 6.74 7.98
CA PRO A 35 3.97 5.36 8.23
C PRO A 35 4.93 5.29 9.42
N ARG A 36 4.86 4.19 10.18
CA ARG A 36 5.66 4.01 11.41
C ARG A 36 7.16 4.12 11.16
N ASN A 37 7.63 3.62 10.02
CA ASN A 37 9.04 3.57 9.65
C ASN A 37 9.53 4.82 8.91
N ARG A 38 8.77 5.93 8.87
CA ARG A 38 9.15 7.19 8.20
C ARG A 38 10.47 7.82 8.67
N PHE A 39 11.00 7.40 9.81
CA PHE A 39 12.27 7.88 10.36
C PHE A 39 13.48 7.12 9.81
N ALA A 40 13.27 5.95 9.21
CA ALA A 40 14.35 5.16 8.62
C ALA A 40 14.57 5.58 7.16
N GLY A 41 15.84 5.80 6.78
CA GLY A 41 16.18 6.12 5.39
C GLY A 41 15.94 4.96 4.42
N HIS A 42 16.07 3.71 4.89
CA HIS A 42 15.97 2.52 4.06
C HIS A 42 15.24 1.37 4.79
N SER A 43 14.51 0.57 4.03
CA SER A 43 13.90 -0.69 4.48
C SER A 43 14.85 -1.87 4.25
N HIS A 44 14.75 -2.89 5.09
CA HIS A 44 15.56 -4.10 5.01
C HIS A 44 14.71 -5.34 5.31
N GLY A 45 15.23 -6.52 4.92
CA GLY A 45 14.58 -7.80 5.22
C GLY A 45 13.29 -8.07 4.42
N MET A 46 13.04 -7.30 3.35
CA MET A 46 11.91 -7.48 2.45
C MET A 46 12.42 -7.86 1.07
N LEU A 47 12.13 -9.10 0.64
CA LEU A 47 12.57 -9.62 -0.66
C LEU A 47 12.13 -8.69 -1.80
N GLY A 48 13.07 -8.35 -2.69
CA GLY A 48 12.84 -7.41 -3.81
C GLY A 48 12.86 -5.92 -3.44
N HIS A 49 13.00 -5.59 -2.15
CA HIS A 49 12.96 -4.21 -1.64
C HIS A 49 14.05 -3.90 -0.62
N ASP A 50 15.10 -4.73 -0.54
CA ASP A 50 16.22 -4.47 0.37
C ASP A 50 16.94 -3.17 0.02
N HIS A 51 17.30 -2.42 1.06
CA HIS A 51 17.92 -1.11 1.00
C HIS A 51 17.14 -0.05 0.20
N LYS A 52 15.82 -0.21 0.05
CA LYS A 52 14.96 0.77 -0.64
C LYS A 52 14.32 1.75 0.35
N PRO A 53 14.23 3.06 0.03
CA PRO A 53 13.50 4.00 0.87
C PRO A 53 12.05 3.56 1.09
N PRO A 54 11.52 3.61 2.32
CA PRO A 54 10.19 3.08 2.61
C PRO A 54 9.08 3.79 1.83
N LEU A 55 9.21 5.10 1.60
CA LEU A 55 8.24 5.87 0.84
C LEU A 55 8.22 5.48 -0.65
N ASP A 56 9.35 5.06 -1.21
CA ASP A 56 9.44 4.59 -2.60
C ASP A 56 8.76 3.24 -2.78
N ILE A 57 8.81 2.36 -1.78
CA ILE A 57 8.06 1.10 -1.79
C ILE A 57 6.56 1.38 -1.77
N LEU A 58 6.10 2.31 -0.92
CA LEU A 58 4.69 2.71 -0.86
C LEU A 58 4.22 3.38 -2.16
N ALA A 59 5.05 4.25 -2.76
CA ALA A 59 4.74 4.88 -4.05
C ALA A 59 4.60 3.84 -5.17
N GLU A 60 5.47 2.84 -5.18
CA GLU A 60 5.39 1.72 -6.12
C GLU A 60 4.11 0.89 -5.90
N ALA A 61 3.77 0.55 -4.65
CA ALA A 61 2.54 -0.18 -4.34
C ALA A 61 1.28 0.58 -4.79
N ARG A 62 1.24 1.92 -4.61
CA ARG A 62 0.13 2.76 -5.09
C ARG A 62 0.03 2.77 -6.62
N ARG A 63 1.15 2.82 -7.35
CA ARG A 63 1.16 2.68 -8.82
C ARG A 63 0.63 1.32 -9.26
N GLN A 64 1.00 0.25 -8.56
CA GLN A 64 0.51 -1.10 -8.87
C GLN A 64 -1.00 -1.22 -8.67
N LEU A 65 -1.53 -0.58 -7.62
CA LEU A 65 -2.96 -0.50 -7.32
C LEU A 65 -3.74 0.28 -8.37
N ALA A 66 -3.17 1.36 -8.93
CA ALA A 66 -3.82 2.17 -9.97
C ALA A 66 -4.18 1.38 -11.25
N ARG A 67 -3.66 0.16 -11.42
CA ARG A 67 -4.02 -0.76 -12.51
C ARG A 67 -5.37 -1.44 -12.33
N TYR A 68 -5.97 -1.34 -11.14
CA TYR A 68 -7.25 -1.96 -10.81
C TYR A 68 -8.31 -0.86 -10.66
N PRO A 69 -9.18 -0.65 -11.67
CA PRO A 69 -10.23 0.36 -11.62
C PRO A 69 -11.26 0.03 -10.54
N ALA A 70 -11.83 1.08 -9.95
CA ALA A 70 -12.91 1.03 -8.96
C ALA A 70 -14.28 0.74 -9.59
#